data_AF-A0A8T3NS88-F1
#
_entry.id   AF-A0A8T3NS88-F1
#
_cell.length_a   1.000
_cell.length_b   1.000
_cell.length_c   1.000
_cell.angle_alpha   90.00
_cell.angle_beta   90.00
_cell.angle_gamma   90.00
#
_symmetry.space_group_name_H-M   'P 1'
#
loop_
_entity.id
_entity.type
_entity.pdbx_description
1 polymer ?
#
loop_
_entity_poly.entity_id
_entity_poly.type
_entity_poly.pdbx_seq_one_letter_code
_entity_poly.pdbx_strand_id
1 'polypeptide(L)'
;MLAVSTPALGEPGVGVLNAAIGGGILIGSASAIGLAARSRLSPFFILGLVGWGVPIVFIGLLPHPAIAVALLVVLGSANAVLDIAGYTLLQGTVPDTVRAGVLGVLEGLVGAGVAIGGIVGAVLVGQLGLHAALIVTGAVLPVLAVVLWRPLSRLDDQLIVPVSQARLLRGVPMFAPLSLAVTERLAGALVPVRFNGSEQIVREGEDGDAFFLIVEGQVEVTQAGRRLRMMGPGESFGEIALLRGVPRTATVRAASEVQVYRLGCADFLSAITGNAYSATAGDRVVDERIQGPPMITPA
;
A
#
# COMPACT_ATOMS: atom_id res chain seq x y z
N MET A 1 8.23 14.94 -36.07
CA MET A 1 9.23 15.73 -36.84
C MET A 1 10.65 15.15 -36.83
N LEU A 2 11.06 14.35 -35.82
CA LEU A 2 12.37 13.67 -35.79
C LEU A 2 12.64 12.72 -36.98
N ALA A 3 11.60 12.16 -37.61
CA ALA A 3 11.75 11.24 -38.74
C ALA A 3 12.08 11.93 -40.08
N VAL A 4 11.85 13.23 -40.21
CA VAL A 4 11.89 13.92 -41.53
C VAL A 4 13.28 14.48 -41.87
N SER A 5 14.19 14.61 -40.89
CA SER A 5 15.49 15.29 -41.08
C SER A 5 16.72 14.39 -41.02
N THR A 6 16.58 13.08 -40.82
CA THR A 6 17.72 12.13 -40.86
C THR A 6 17.73 11.33 -42.16
N PRO A 7 18.77 11.45 -43.01
CA PRO A 7 18.91 10.68 -44.25
C PRO A 7 18.95 9.16 -44.06
N ALA A 8 19.09 8.66 -42.83
CA ALA A 8 19.21 7.25 -42.49
C ALA A 8 17.88 6.55 -42.12
N LEU A 9 16.74 7.26 -41.99
CA LEU A 9 15.49 6.66 -41.49
C LEU A 9 14.28 6.74 -42.45
N GLY A 10 14.30 7.56 -43.50
CA GLY A 10 13.25 7.62 -44.53
C GLY A 10 11.81 7.82 -44.02
N GLU A 11 10.81 7.64 -44.90
CA GLU A 11 9.38 7.61 -44.55
C GLU A 11 8.97 6.58 -43.48
N PRO A 12 9.65 5.43 -43.26
CA PRO A 12 9.27 4.50 -42.18
C PRO A 12 9.79 4.89 -40.78
N GLY A 13 10.53 5.99 -40.62
CA GLY A 13 11.17 6.37 -39.36
C GLY A 13 10.21 6.51 -38.17
N VAL A 14 8.97 6.96 -38.38
CA VAL A 14 7.96 7.08 -37.30
C VAL A 14 7.53 5.70 -36.79
N GLY A 15 7.43 4.70 -37.69
CA GLY A 15 7.03 3.34 -37.33
C GLY A 15 8.05 2.66 -36.41
N VAL A 16 9.35 2.86 -36.69
CA VAL A 16 10.44 2.30 -35.87
C VAL A 16 10.45 2.92 -34.47
N LEU A 17 10.24 4.24 -34.37
CA LEU A 17 10.18 4.92 -33.07
C LEU A 17 8.98 4.45 -32.23
N ASN A 18 7.80 4.30 -32.85
CA ASN A 18 6.62 3.76 -32.16
C ASN A 18 6.82 2.30 -31.72
N ALA A 19 7.45 1.48 -32.57
CA ALA A 19 7.77 0.09 -32.23
C ALA A 19 8.74 0.00 -31.04
N ALA A 20 9.71 0.91 -30.96
CA ALA A 20 10.64 0.99 -29.83
C ALA A 20 9.91 1.28 -28.50
N ILE A 21 8.99 2.25 -28.51
CA ILE A 21 8.16 2.56 -27.34
C ILE A 21 7.31 1.35 -26.95
N GLY A 22 6.64 0.72 -27.92
CA GLY A 22 5.82 -0.48 -27.69
C GLY A 22 6.63 -1.65 -27.11
N GLY A 23 7.83 -1.90 -27.64
CA GLY A 23 8.75 -2.90 -27.08
C GLY A 23 9.16 -2.58 -25.65
N GLY A 24 9.41 -1.30 -25.35
CA GLY A 24 9.64 -0.81 -23.99
C GLY A 24 8.46 -1.09 -23.06
N ILE A 25 7.23 -0.82 -23.48
CA ILE A 25 6.02 -1.06 -22.66
C ILE A 25 5.90 -2.54 -22.28
N LEU A 26 6.19 -3.47 -23.19
CA LEU A 26 6.16 -4.90 -22.89
C LEU A 26 7.18 -5.28 -21.80
N ILE A 27 8.41 -4.76 -21.90
CA ILE A 27 9.48 -4.98 -20.92
C ILE A 27 9.12 -4.36 -19.56
N GLY A 28 8.65 -3.11 -19.58
CA GLY A 28 8.23 -2.39 -18.38
C GLY A 28 7.07 -3.05 -17.67
N SER A 29 6.06 -3.53 -18.39
CA SER A 29 4.89 -4.21 -17.81
C SER A 29 5.28 -5.51 -17.11
N ALA A 30 6.16 -6.33 -17.72
CA ALA A 30 6.67 -7.54 -17.09
C ALA A 30 7.44 -7.24 -15.79
N SER A 31 8.23 -6.17 -15.80
CA SER A 31 9.00 -5.71 -14.63
C SER A 31 8.11 -5.11 -13.54
N ALA A 32 7.03 -4.43 -13.93
CA ALA A 32 6.09 -3.77 -13.04
C ALA A 32 5.26 -4.76 -12.19
N ILE A 33 4.95 -5.96 -12.71
CA ILE A 33 4.25 -7.01 -11.96
C ILE A 33 5.02 -7.40 -10.69
N GLY A 34 6.35 -7.52 -10.76
CA GLY A 34 7.19 -7.81 -9.59
C GLY A 34 7.37 -6.64 -8.64
N LEU A 35 7.18 -5.41 -9.13
CA LEU A 35 7.25 -4.17 -8.36
C LEU A 35 5.96 -3.90 -7.58
N ALA A 36 4.80 -4.21 -8.17
CA ALA A 36 3.49 -4.06 -7.55
C ALA A 36 3.31 -4.93 -6.28
N ALA A 37 4.14 -5.96 -6.11
CA ALA A 37 4.19 -6.80 -4.92
C ALA A 37 5.02 -6.20 -3.76
N ARG A 38 5.68 -5.05 -3.96
CA ARG A 38 6.54 -4.42 -2.95
C ARG A 38 5.79 -3.36 -2.15
N SER A 39 6.16 -3.24 -0.87
CA SER A 39 5.51 -2.34 0.10
C SER A 39 5.85 -0.85 -0.04
N ARG A 40 6.75 -0.46 -0.97
CA ARG A 40 7.13 0.94 -1.21
C ARG A 40 7.02 1.25 -2.70
N LEU A 41 5.99 2.00 -3.09
CA LEU A 41 5.73 2.34 -4.49
C LEU A 41 6.24 3.74 -4.88
N SER A 42 6.45 4.66 -3.94
CA SER A 42 6.97 6.00 -4.25
C SER A 42 8.34 6.02 -4.96
N PRO A 43 9.34 5.19 -4.58
CA PRO A 43 10.62 5.16 -5.30
C PRO A 43 10.46 4.74 -6.76
N PHE A 44 9.50 3.87 -7.06
CA PHE A 44 9.20 3.40 -8.41
C PHE A 44 8.45 4.45 -9.22
N PHE A 45 7.55 5.20 -8.58
CA PHE A 45 6.90 6.34 -9.20
C PHE A 45 7.91 7.42 -9.60
N ILE A 46 8.86 7.74 -8.71
CA ILE A 46 9.95 8.67 -9.02
C ILE A 46 10.85 8.14 -10.13
N LEU A 47 11.22 6.86 -10.07
CA LEU A 47 12.03 6.21 -11.11
C LEU A 47 11.32 6.28 -12.47
N GLY A 48 10.00 6.11 -12.50
CA GLY A 48 9.17 6.29 -13.68
C GLY A 48 9.24 7.72 -14.23
N LEU A 49 9.06 8.74 -13.38
CA LEU A 49 9.15 10.16 -13.79
C LEU A 49 10.53 10.52 -14.37
N VAL A 50 11.61 10.05 -13.71
CA VAL A 50 12.99 10.24 -14.19
C VAL A 50 13.22 9.50 -15.51
N GLY A 51 12.75 8.25 -15.59
CA GLY A 51 12.80 7.41 -16.78
C GLY A 51 11.98 7.96 -17.95
N TRP A 52 11.06 8.89 -17.69
CA TRP A 52 10.31 9.60 -18.73
C TRP A 52 11.08 10.81 -19.26
N GLY A 53 11.67 11.62 -18.38
CA GLY A 53 12.32 12.86 -18.80
C GLY A 53 13.77 12.74 -19.26
N VAL A 54 14.58 11.94 -18.56
CA VAL A 54 16.02 11.81 -18.84
C VAL A 54 16.28 11.31 -20.26
N PRO A 55 15.60 10.27 -20.77
CA PRO A 55 15.79 9.85 -22.17
C PRO A 55 15.52 10.96 -23.19
N ILE A 56 14.50 11.80 -22.97
CA ILE A 56 14.17 12.93 -23.86
C ILE A 56 15.30 13.96 -23.88
N VAL A 57 15.87 14.28 -22.71
CA VAL A 57 17.03 15.19 -22.61
C VAL A 57 18.22 14.63 -23.38
N PHE A 58 18.52 13.34 -23.21
CA PHE A 58 19.64 12.70 -23.91
C PHE A 58 19.44 12.62 -25.43
N ILE A 59 18.20 12.45 -25.92
CA ILE A 59 17.89 12.54 -27.36
C ILE A 59 18.21 13.95 -27.89
N GLY A 60 17.90 15.00 -27.12
CA GLY A 60 18.22 16.38 -27.47
C GLY A 60 19.73 16.69 -27.46
N LEU A 61 20.48 16.08 -26.53
CA LEU A 61 21.93 16.27 -26.41
C LEU A 61 22.75 15.44 -27.41
N LEU A 62 22.30 14.22 -27.69
CA LEU A 62 22.98 13.23 -28.53
C LEU A 62 22.05 12.82 -29.68
N PRO A 63 21.95 13.60 -30.75
CA PRO A 63 21.03 13.36 -31.86
C PRO A 63 21.52 12.22 -32.78
N HIS A 64 21.69 11.01 -32.22
CA HIS A 64 22.06 9.80 -32.95
C HIS A 64 20.84 8.86 -33.03
N PRO A 65 20.43 8.39 -34.22
CA PRO A 65 19.19 7.63 -34.39
C PRO A 65 19.14 6.32 -33.59
N ALA A 66 20.24 5.57 -33.55
CA ALA A 66 20.34 4.35 -32.74
C ALA A 66 20.18 4.62 -31.22
N ILE A 67 20.75 5.73 -30.73
CA ILE A 67 20.63 6.14 -29.32
C ILE A 67 19.17 6.54 -29.04
N ALA A 68 18.52 7.26 -29.96
CA ALA A 68 17.12 7.63 -29.81
C ALA A 68 16.20 6.41 -29.71
N VAL A 69 16.40 5.38 -30.55
CA VAL A 69 15.62 4.14 -30.48
C VAL A 69 15.81 3.44 -29.12
N ALA A 70 17.05 3.29 -28.65
CA ALA A 70 17.34 2.68 -27.35
C ALA A 70 16.69 3.47 -26.19
N LEU A 71 16.78 4.80 -26.23
CA LEU A 71 16.20 5.69 -25.23
C LEU A 71 14.66 5.66 -25.25
N LEU A 72 14.04 5.46 -26.41
CA LEU A 72 12.59 5.27 -26.51
C LEU A 72 12.10 3.93 -25.94
N VAL A 73 12.93 2.87 -25.97
CA VAL A 73 12.63 1.62 -25.25
C VAL A 73 12.63 1.85 -23.74
N VAL A 74 13.60 2.64 -23.24
CA VAL A 74 13.64 3.03 -21.81
C VAL A 74 12.42 3.87 -21.45
N LEU A 75 12.07 4.84 -22.30
CA LEU A 75 10.88 5.67 -22.14
C LEU A 75 9.61 4.83 -22.05
N GLY A 76 9.40 3.89 -22.98
CA GLY A 76 8.25 2.98 -22.97
C GLY A 76 8.20 2.10 -21.72
N SER A 77 9.36 1.60 -21.27
CA SER A 77 9.46 0.82 -20.03
C SER A 77 9.06 1.65 -18.80
N ALA A 78 9.56 2.89 -18.72
CA ALA A 78 9.25 3.81 -17.63
C ALA A 78 7.77 4.19 -17.61
N ASN A 79 7.16 4.40 -18.78
CA ASN A 79 5.74 4.71 -18.92
C ASN A 79 4.87 3.57 -18.33
N ALA A 80 5.14 2.33 -18.71
CA ALA A 80 4.40 1.18 -18.21
C ALA A 80 4.50 1.04 -16.68
N VAL A 81 5.70 1.25 -16.11
CA VAL A 81 5.91 1.21 -14.66
C VAL A 81 5.14 2.33 -13.96
N LEU A 82 5.16 3.55 -14.51
CA LEU A 82 4.48 4.70 -13.93
C LEU A 82 2.95 4.52 -13.94
N ASP A 83 2.40 4.04 -15.06
CA ASP A 83 0.97 3.75 -15.19
C ASP A 83 0.55 2.70 -14.16
N ILE A 84 1.23 1.55 -14.14
CA ILE A 84 0.88 0.45 -13.22
C ILE A 84 0.99 0.91 -11.76
N ALA A 85 2.11 1.54 -11.38
CA ALA A 85 2.29 2.02 -10.01
C ALA A 85 1.25 3.08 -9.63
N GLY A 86 0.95 4.02 -10.53
CA GLY A 86 -0.05 5.06 -10.31
C GLY A 86 -1.46 4.50 -10.13
N TYR A 87 -1.88 3.59 -11.00
CA TYR A 87 -3.19 2.93 -10.88
C TYR A 87 -3.29 2.06 -9.63
N THR A 88 -2.24 1.29 -9.30
CA THR A 88 -2.22 0.46 -8.08
C THR A 88 -2.30 1.31 -6.82
N LEU A 89 -1.55 2.41 -6.74
CA LEU A 89 -1.62 3.35 -5.62
C LEU A 89 -3.01 3.94 -5.45
N LEU A 90 -3.63 4.38 -6.55
CA LEU A 90 -4.97 4.94 -6.54
C LEU A 90 -6.02 3.93 -6.10
N GLN A 91 -5.94 2.70 -6.59
CA GLN A 91 -6.85 1.62 -6.21
C GLN A 91 -6.76 1.29 -4.71
N GLY A 92 -5.56 1.37 -4.14
CA GLY A 92 -5.32 1.12 -2.71
C GLY A 92 -5.72 2.26 -1.78
N THR A 93 -5.78 3.51 -2.26
CA THR A 93 -6.07 4.69 -1.43
C THR A 93 -7.49 5.23 -1.57
N VAL A 94 -8.12 5.04 -2.73
CA VAL A 94 -9.44 5.62 -3.03
C VAL A 94 -10.56 4.57 -2.84
N PRO A 95 -11.61 4.89 -2.05
CA PRO A 95 -12.77 4.01 -1.88
C PRO A 95 -13.45 3.64 -3.21
N ASP A 96 -13.98 2.41 -3.31
CA ASP A 96 -14.62 1.88 -4.53
C ASP A 96 -15.74 2.77 -5.07
N THR A 97 -16.45 3.49 -4.19
CA THR A 97 -17.61 4.34 -4.53
C THR A 97 -17.25 5.58 -5.35
N VAL A 98 -16.03 6.12 -5.19
CA VAL A 98 -15.59 7.34 -5.87
C VAL A 98 -14.42 7.12 -6.82
N ARG A 99 -13.88 5.90 -6.88
CA ARG A 99 -12.70 5.54 -7.69
C ARG A 99 -12.84 5.93 -9.17
N ALA A 100 -13.98 5.62 -9.78
CA ALA A 100 -14.23 5.96 -11.18
C ALA A 100 -14.23 7.47 -11.44
N GLY A 101 -14.75 8.26 -10.48
CA GLY A 101 -14.75 9.72 -10.56
C GLY A 101 -13.34 10.30 -10.45
N VAL A 102 -12.54 9.83 -9.48
CA VAL A 102 -11.14 10.25 -9.32
C VAL A 102 -10.32 9.89 -10.55
N LEU A 103 -10.53 8.70 -11.12
CA LEU A 103 -9.87 8.27 -12.35
C LEU A 103 -10.22 9.19 -13.53
N GLY A 104 -11.50 9.52 -13.70
CA GLY A 104 -11.93 10.45 -14.75
C GLY A 104 -11.29 11.84 -14.61
N VAL A 105 -11.16 12.36 -13.39
CA VAL A 105 -10.46 13.63 -13.14
C VAL A 105 -8.98 13.53 -13.48
N LEU A 106 -8.31 12.45 -13.09
CA LEU A 106 -6.89 12.26 -13.39
C LEU A 106 -6.63 12.13 -14.89
N GLU A 107 -7.41 11.31 -15.60
CA GLU A 107 -7.35 11.20 -17.06
C GLU A 107 -7.62 12.54 -17.74
N GLY A 108 -8.60 13.31 -17.24
CA GLY A 108 -8.87 14.65 -17.71
C GLY A 108 -7.67 15.60 -17.53
N LEU A 109 -7.01 15.55 -16.38
CA LEU A 109 -5.80 16.33 -16.11
C LEU A 109 -4.62 15.90 -17.00
N VAL A 110 -4.44 14.60 -17.22
CA VAL A 110 -3.43 14.06 -18.14
C VAL A 110 -3.69 14.55 -19.56
N GLY A 111 -4.93 14.43 -20.04
CA GLY A 111 -5.34 14.91 -21.37
C GLY A 111 -5.13 16.42 -21.54
N ALA A 112 -5.50 17.22 -20.54
CA ALA A 112 -5.24 18.66 -20.54
C ALA A 112 -3.73 18.97 -20.56
N GLY A 113 -2.94 18.22 -19.79
CA GLY A 113 -1.48 18.31 -19.78
C GLY A 113 -0.86 18.01 -21.15
N VAL A 114 -1.33 16.97 -21.84
CA VAL A 114 -0.90 16.63 -23.20
C VAL A 114 -1.25 17.76 -24.18
N ALA A 115 -2.46 18.32 -24.09
CA ALA A 115 -2.88 19.42 -24.96
C ALA A 115 -2.03 20.68 -24.75
N ILE A 116 -1.81 21.08 -23.50
CA ILE A 116 -0.95 22.22 -23.15
C ILE A 116 0.49 21.96 -23.58
N GLY A 117 1.00 20.76 -23.32
CA GLY A 117 2.35 20.33 -23.70
C GLY A 117 2.57 20.36 -25.21
N GLY A 118 1.55 20.01 -26.00
CA GLY A 118 1.61 20.11 -27.46
C GLY A 118 1.75 21.56 -27.95
N ILE A 119 0.97 22.48 -27.37
CA ILE A 119 1.03 23.92 -27.71
C ILE A 119 2.38 24.51 -27.28
N VAL A 120 2.77 24.30 -26.01
CA VAL A 120 4.03 24.80 -25.46
C VAL A 120 5.22 24.20 -26.21
N GLY A 121 5.18 22.90 -26.50
CA GLY A 121 6.21 22.20 -27.27
C GLY A 121 6.37 22.78 -28.67
N ALA A 122 5.27 23.04 -29.38
CA ALA A 122 5.32 23.68 -30.70
C ALA A 122 5.96 25.07 -30.65
N VAL A 123 5.61 25.88 -29.64
CA VAL A 123 6.19 27.22 -29.42
C VAL A 123 7.70 27.12 -29.10
N LEU A 124 8.08 26.22 -28.19
CA LEU A 124 9.48 26.01 -27.81
C LEU A 124 10.33 25.54 -29.01
N VAL A 125 9.83 24.62 -29.83
CA VAL A 125 10.52 24.18 -31.04
C VAL A 125 10.69 25.34 -32.03
N GLY A 126 9.65 26.18 -32.18
CA GLY A 126 9.71 27.35 -33.06
C GLY A 126 10.71 28.42 -32.61
N GLN A 127 10.89 28.60 -31.29
CA GLN A 127 11.77 29.65 -30.74
C GLN A 127 13.20 29.19 -30.46
N LEU A 128 13.38 27.97 -29.96
CA LEU A 128 14.65 27.45 -29.45
C LEU A 128 15.26 26.37 -30.36
N GLY A 129 14.50 25.89 -31.34
CA GLY A 129 14.86 24.73 -32.15
C GLY A 129 14.56 23.41 -31.43
N LEU A 130 14.59 22.32 -32.21
CA LEU A 130 14.17 20.98 -31.76
C LEU A 130 14.99 20.47 -30.56
N HIS A 131 16.32 20.56 -30.61
CA HIS A 131 17.19 20.00 -29.58
C HIS A 131 17.02 20.70 -28.23
N ALA A 132 16.98 22.03 -28.22
CA ALA A 132 16.76 22.80 -27.00
C ALA A 132 15.35 22.60 -26.44
N ALA A 133 14.34 22.49 -27.30
CA ALA A 133 12.98 22.18 -26.87
C ALA A 133 12.88 20.80 -26.19
N LEU A 134 13.57 19.78 -26.72
CA LEU A 134 13.65 18.45 -26.12
C LEU A 134 14.35 18.47 -24.74
N ILE A 135 15.45 19.22 -24.61
CA ILE A 135 16.15 19.37 -23.33
C ILE A 135 15.24 20.04 -22.29
N VAL A 136 14.60 21.16 -22.65
CA VAL A 136 13.72 21.91 -21.74
C VAL A 136 12.54 21.06 -21.30
N THR A 137 11.83 20.44 -22.24
CA THR A 137 10.64 19.62 -21.94
C THR A 137 11.01 18.33 -21.18
N GLY A 138 12.09 17.66 -21.58
CA GLY A 138 12.58 16.46 -20.90
C GLY A 138 13.06 16.71 -19.48
N ALA A 139 13.54 17.91 -19.17
CA ALA A 139 14.00 18.27 -17.81
C ALA A 139 12.84 18.52 -16.82
N VAL A 140 11.62 18.77 -17.30
CA VAL A 140 10.47 19.11 -16.44
C VAL A 140 10.15 17.99 -15.44
N LEU A 141 9.99 16.75 -15.91
CA LEU A 141 9.59 15.64 -15.04
C LEU A 141 10.68 15.22 -14.03
N PRO A 142 11.97 15.15 -14.38
CA PRO A 142 13.04 14.87 -13.41
C PRO A 142 13.16 15.98 -12.36
N VAL A 143 13.04 17.25 -12.76
CA VAL A 143 13.03 18.37 -11.80
C VAL A 143 11.83 18.25 -10.86
N LEU A 144 10.64 17.98 -11.41
CA LEU A 144 9.44 17.77 -10.61
C LEU A 144 9.61 16.58 -9.66
N ALA A 145 10.22 15.48 -10.11
CA ALA A 145 10.51 14.31 -9.30
C ALA A 145 11.44 14.65 -8.11
N VAL A 146 12.47 15.47 -8.33
CA VAL A 146 13.36 15.93 -7.25
C VAL A 146 12.62 16.82 -6.25
N VAL A 147 11.79 17.75 -6.73
CA VAL A 147 10.99 18.64 -5.87
C VAL A 147 9.98 17.86 -5.04
N LEU A 148 9.32 16.89 -5.67
CA LEU A 148 8.25 16.09 -5.06
C LEU A 148 8.77 14.87 -4.27
N TRP A 149 10.07 14.57 -4.33
CA TRP A 149 10.67 13.42 -3.62
C TRP A 149 10.35 13.41 -2.12
N ARG A 150 10.56 14.55 -1.45
CA ARG A 150 10.37 14.68 0.01
C ARG A 150 8.89 14.56 0.43
N PRO A 151 7.93 15.27 -0.20
CA PRO A 151 6.53 15.09 0.17
C PRO A 151 5.99 13.68 -0.16
N LEU A 152 6.35 13.08 -1.30
CA LEU A 152 5.93 11.71 -1.60
C LEU A 152 6.50 10.67 -0.62
N SER A 153 7.79 10.76 -0.30
CA SER A 153 8.41 9.83 0.67
C SER A 153 7.78 9.92 2.07
N ARG A 154 7.34 11.11 2.51
CA ARG A 154 6.61 11.28 3.78
C ARG A 154 5.21 10.68 3.75
N LEU A 155 4.53 10.71 2.60
CA LEU A 155 3.21 10.09 2.45
C LEU A 155 3.31 8.56 2.47
N ASP A 156 4.34 7.99 1.83
CA ASP A 156 4.63 6.55 1.94
C ASP A 156 4.84 6.14 3.40
N ASP A 157 5.61 6.91 4.18
CA ASP A 157 5.86 6.60 5.59
C ASP A 157 4.58 6.62 6.47
N GLN A 158 3.53 7.35 6.08
CA GLN A 158 2.24 7.40 6.78
C GLN A 158 1.25 6.33 6.30
N LEU A 159 1.42 5.80 5.09
CA LEU A 159 0.55 4.78 4.48
C LEU A 159 1.11 3.36 4.62
N ILE A 160 2.38 3.21 5.03
CA ILE A 160 2.98 1.90 5.31
C ILE A 160 2.49 1.41 6.67
N VAL A 161 1.44 0.60 6.60
CA VAL A 161 1.20 -0.44 7.59
C VAL A 161 2.37 -1.43 7.51
N PRO A 162 3.16 -1.62 8.59
CA PRO A 162 4.22 -2.62 8.59
C PRO A 162 3.66 -3.97 8.18
N VAL A 163 4.19 -4.59 7.12
CA VAL A 163 3.82 -5.94 6.63
C VAL A 163 3.89 -7.01 7.74
N SER A 164 4.54 -6.70 8.88
CA SER A 164 4.51 -7.48 10.11
C SER A 164 3.15 -7.45 10.82
N GLN A 165 2.48 -6.30 10.92
CA GLN A 165 1.18 -6.16 11.62
C GLN A 165 0.04 -6.89 10.93
N ALA A 166 -0.06 -6.75 9.60
CA ALA A 166 -1.05 -7.48 8.81
C ALA A 166 -0.85 -9.01 8.88
N ARG A 167 0.41 -9.47 8.94
CA ARG A 167 0.74 -10.89 9.18
C ARG A 167 0.32 -11.36 10.58
N LEU A 168 0.56 -10.55 11.60
CA LEU A 168 0.15 -10.86 12.97
C LEU A 168 -1.38 -10.97 13.09
N LEU A 169 -2.13 -10.04 12.47
CA LEU A 169 -3.59 -10.14 12.44
C LEU A 169 -4.08 -11.40 11.74
N ARG A 170 -3.49 -11.77 10.60
CA ARG A 170 -3.84 -13.03 9.90
C ARG A 170 -3.53 -14.29 10.70
N GLY A 171 -2.59 -14.22 11.65
CA GLY A 171 -2.33 -15.30 12.60
C GLY A 171 -3.49 -15.53 13.58
N VAL A 172 -4.38 -14.54 13.77
CA VAL A 172 -5.55 -14.67 14.63
C VAL A 172 -6.70 -15.31 13.85
N PRO A 173 -7.29 -16.43 14.34
CA PRO A 173 -8.30 -17.19 13.60
C PRO A 173 -9.50 -16.38 13.11
N MET A 174 -9.96 -15.40 13.88
CA MET A 174 -11.13 -14.57 13.52
C MET A 174 -10.86 -13.57 12.39
N PHE A 175 -9.60 -13.22 12.14
CA PHE A 175 -9.21 -12.29 11.08
C PHE A 175 -8.65 -13.00 9.83
N ALA A 176 -8.30 -14.29 9.93
CA ALA A 176 -7.81 -15.09 8.80
C ALA A 176 -8.73 -15.08 7.55
N PRO A 177 -10.08 -15.05 7.68
CA PRO A 177 -10.97 -15.01 6.50
C PRO A 177 -11.09 -13.62 5.84
N LEU A 178 -10.47 -12.58 6.39
CA LEU A 178 -10.56 -11.24 5.85
C LEU A 178 -9.71 -11.07 4.59
N SER A 179 -10.19 -10.23 3.67
CA SER A 179 -9.41 -9.87 2.48
C SER A 179 -8.13 -9.12 2.85
N LEU A 180 -7.15 -9.10 1.93
CA LEU A 180 -5.89 -8.37 2.14
C LEU A 180 -6.15 -6.89 2.44
N ALA A 181 -7.00 -6.23 1.66
CA ALA A 181 -7.33 -4.82 1.84
C ALA A 181 -7.97 -4.52 3.21
N VAL A 182 -8.87 -5.37 3.70
CA VAL A 182 -9.47 -5.18 5.04
C VAL A 182 -8.44 -5.42 6.14
N THR A 183 -7.59 -6.43 5.98
CA THR A 183 -6.50 -6.74 6.93
C THR A 183 -5.51 -5.58 7.02
N GLU A 184 -5.10 -5.01 5.89
CA GLU A 184 -4.19 -3.86 5.82
C GLU A 184 -4.82 -2.64 6.49
N ARG A 185 -6.10 -2.34 6.20
CA ARG A 185 -6.82 -1.26 6.86
C ARG A 185 -6.86 -1.43 8.38
N LEU A 186 -7.17 -2.64 8.87
CA LEU A 186 -7.18 -2.92 10.31
C LEU A 186 -5.80 -2.79 10.94
N ALA A 187 -4.77 -3.27 10.24
CA ALA A 187 -3.40 -3.16 10.71
C ALA A 187 -2.97 -1.69 10.84
N GLY A 188 -3.44 -0.80 9.96
CA GLY A 188 -3.26 0.65 10.10
C GLY A 188 -3.98 1.29 11.30
N ALA A 189 -5.04 0.65 11.82
CA ALA A 189 -5.75 1.09 13.02
C ALA A 189 -5.15 0.54 14.34
N LEU A 190 -4.12 -0.31 14.27
CA LEU A 190 -3.49 -0.87 15.46
C LEU A 190 -2.60 0.15 16.15
N VAL A 191 -2.85 0.36 17.44
CA VAL A 191 -2.04 1.22 18.30
C VAL A 191 -1.15 0.36 19.20
N PRO A 192 0.20 0.47 19.11
CA PRO A 192 1.08 -0.24 20.02
C PRO A 192 0.97 0.33 21.44
N VAL A 193 0.81 -0.55 22.43
CA VAL A 193 0.72 -0.19 23.86
C VAL A 193 1.66 -1.09 24.64
N ARG A 194 2.35 -0.53 25.64
CA ARG A 194 3.25 -1.26 26.54
C ARG A 194 2.72 -1.21 27.96
N PHE A 195 2.88 -2.32 28.66
CA PHE A 195 2.50 -2.49 30.05
C PHE A 195 3.68 -3.07 30.83
N ASN A 196 3.88 -2.54 32.04
CA ASN A 196 4.90 -3.06 32.95
C ASN A 196 4.41 -4.35 33.62
N GLY A 197 5.34 -5.11 34.19
CA GLY A 197 4.98 -6.30 34.98
C GLY A 197 4.03 -5.94 36.13
N SER A 198 3.04 -6.81 36.35
CA SER A 198 1.93 -6.64 37.31
C SER A 198 0.89 -5.58 36.96
N GLU A 199 1.06 -4.84 35.87
CA GLU A 199 0.08 -3.84 35.42
C GLU A 199 -1.20 -4.52 34.92
N GLN A 200 -2.34 -3.96 35.29
CA GLN A 200 -3.65 -4.47 34.89
C GLN A 200 -4.05 -3.87 33.54
N ILE A 201 -4.26 -4.73 32.54
CA ILE A 201 -4.55 -4.29 31.17
C ILE A 201 -6.06 -4.14 30.97
N VAL A 202 -6.85 -5.09 31.47
CA VAL A 202 -8.32 -4.99 31.53
C VAL A 202 -8.82 -5.56 32.85
N ARG A 203 -9.95 -5.05 33.35
CA ARG A 203 -10.58 -5.51 34.57
C ARG A 203 -11.93 -6.16 34.30
N GLU A 204 -12.19 -7.26 34.99
CA GLU A 204 -13.49 -7.92 35.00
C GLU A 204 -14.59 -6.94 35.47
N GLY A 205 -15.69 -6.91 34.74
CA GLY A 205 -16.85 -6.06 35.02
C GLY A 205 -16.79 -4.64 34.43
N GLU A 206 -15.65 -4.21 33.87
CA GLU A 206 -15.55 -2.93 33.14
C GLU A 206 -16.11 -3.05 31.72
N ASP A 207 -16.48 -1.93 31.10
CA ASP A 207 -16.92 -1.92 29.71
C ASP A 207 -15.77 -2.25 28.75
N GLY A 208 -16.08 -3.02 27.71
CA GLY A 208 -15.12 -3.36 26.67
C GLY A 208 -15.06 -2.32 25.56
N ASP A 209 -13.94 -1.60 25.45
CA ASP A 209 -13.72 -0.55 24.44
C ASP A 209 -12.76 -0.96 23.31
N ALA A 210 -11.99 -2.04 23.51
CA ALA A 210 -10.93 -2.46 22.61
C ALA A 210 -10.61 -3.96 22.65
N PHE A 211 -10.01 -4.44 21.57
CA PHE A 211 -9.40 -5.75 21.40
C PHE A 211 -7.87 -5.61 21.50
N PHE A 212 -7.19 -6.64 22.00
CA PHE A 212 -5.75 -6.64 22.19
C PHE A 212 -5.08 -7.89 21.61
N LEU A 213 -3.97 -7.70 20.88
CA LEU A 213 -3.12 -8.77 20.35
C LEU A 213 -1.73 -8.69 20.99
N ILE A 214 -1.28 -9.79 21.60
CA ILE A 214 0.01 -9.85 22.31
C ILE A 214 1.13 -10.04 21.29
N VAL A 215 2.13 -9.17 21.35
CA VAL A 215 3.31 -9.19 20.47
C VAL A 215 4.54 -9.66 21.22
N GLU A 216 4.65 -9.29 22.50
CA GLU A 216 5.78 -9.64 23.36
C GLU A 216 5.32 -9.73 24.81
N GLY A 217 5.99 -10.59 25.60
CA GLY A 217 5.69 -10.81 27.01
C GLY A 217 4.57 -11.82 27.27
N GLN A 218 4.16 -11.93 28.53
CA GLN A 218 3.10 -12.82 28.97
C GLN A 218 2.06 -12.08 29.84
N VAL A 219 0.80 -12.45 29.68
CA VAL A 219 -0.30 -11.98 30.52
C VAL A 219 -0.96 -13.14 31.23
N GLU A 220 -1.49 -12.86 32.43
CA GLU A 220 -2.28 -13.76 33.24
C GLU A 220 -3.75 -13.37 33.14
N VAL A 221 -4.61 -14.33 32.82
CA VAL A 221 -6.07 -14.14 32.80
C VAL A 221 -6.69 -14.75 34.05
N THR A 222 -7.47 -13.95 34.77
CA THR A 222 -8.16 -14.34 36.00
C THR A 222 -9.64 -13.98 35.94
N GLN A 223 -10.50 -14.83 36.46
CA GLN A 223 -11.95 -14.59 36.56
C GLN A 223 -12.43 -14.95 37.96
N ALA A 224 -13.20 -14.08 38.60
CA ALA A 224 -13.64 -14.25 39.99
C ALA A 224 -12.49 -14.62 40.96
N GLY A 225 -11.32 -14.03 40.75
CA GLY A 225 -10.10 -14.27 41.54
C GLY A 225 -9.38 -15.59 41.27
N ARG A 226 -9.86 -16.44 40.35
CA ARG A 226 -9.20 -17.69 39.95
C ARG A 226 -8.41 -17.51 38.65
N ARG A 227 -7.19 -18.04 38.60
CA ARG A 227 -6.37 -18.08 37.38
C ARG A 227 -7.00 -19.04 36.38
N LEU A 228 -7.32 -18.53 35.19
CA LEU A 228 -7.84 -19.33 34.08
C LEU A 228 -6.69 -19.88 33.21
N ARG A 229 -5.80 -18.98 32.76
CA ARG A 229 -4.68 -19.34 31.88
C ARG A 229 -3.62 -18.23 31.81
N MET A 230 -2.46 -18.59 31.26
CA MET A 230 -1.44 -17.66 30.79
C MET A 230 -1.58 -17.49 29.27
N MET A 231 -1.30 -16.30 28.75
CA MET A 231 -1.31 -16.03 27.31
C MET A 231 -0.03 -15.31 26.89
N GLY A 232 0.48 -15.61 25.70
CA GLY A 232 1.74 -15.09 25.16
C GLY A 232 1.63 -14.55 23.73
N PRO A 233 2.78 -14.32 23.07
CA PRO A 233 2.82 -13.72 21.73
C PRO A 233 1.99 -14.50 20.70
N GLY A 234 1.22 -13.78 19.88
CA GLY A 234 0.31 -14.34 18.89
C GLY A 234 -1.10 -14.64 19.42
N GLU A 235 -1.27 -14.67 20.73
CA GLU A 235 -2.60 -14.77 21.35
C GLU A 235 -3.24 -13.39 21.55
N SER A 236 -4.57 -13.36 21.69
CA SER A 236 -5.35 -12.13 21.78
C SER A 236 -6.45 -12.20 22.83
N PHE A 237 -6.92 -11.06 23.33
CA PHE A 237 -7.99 -10.99 24.31
C PHE A 237 -8.87 -9.75 24.13
N GLY A 238 -10.04 -9.78 24.78
CA GLY A 238 -11.00 -8.69 24.78
C GLY A 238 -12.14 -8.84 23.77
N GLU A 239 -12.10 -9.86 22.91
CA GLU A 239 -13.10 -10.15 21.88
C GLU A 239 -14.50 -10.45 22.44
N ILE A 240 -14.60 -11.10 23.60
CA ILE A 240 -15.90 -11.51 24.18
C ILE A 240 -16.76 -10.28 24.48
N ALA A 241 -16.19 -9.29 25.16
CA ALA A 241 -16.91 -8.07 25.54
C ALA A 241 -17.43 -7.32 24.30
N LEU A 242 -16.63 -7.28 23.23
CA LEU A 242 -17.00 -6.61 21.99
C LEU A 242 -18.07 -7.37 21.21
N LEU A 243 -17.87 -8.68 20.99
CA LEU A 243 -18.78 -9.50 20.17
C LEU A 243 -20.12 -9.80 20.83
N ARG A 244 -20.14 -9.91 22.17
CA ARG A 244 -21.36 -10.19 22.92
C ARG A 244 -22.02 -8.92 23.48
N GLY A 245 -21.35 -7.76 23.40
CA GLY A 245 -21.87 -6.50 23.95
C GLY A 245 -22.06 -6.58 25.46
N VAL A 246 -21.15 -7.24 26.16
CA VAL A 246 -21.18 -7.45 27.63
C VAL A 246 -19.94 -6.86 28.28
N PRO A 247 -19.96 -6.55 29.60
CA PRO A 247 -18.75 -6.17 30.33
C PRO A 247 -17.65 -7.23 30.21
N ARG A 248 -16.40 -6.81 30.46
CA ARG A 248 -15.22 -7.69 30.47
C ARG A 248 -15.48 -8.89 31.38
N THR A 249 -15.36 -10.09 30.83
CA THR A 249 -15.66 -11.35 31.53
C THR A 249 -14.53 -11.84 32.43
N ALA A 250 -13.33 -11.26 32.29
CA ALA A 250 -12.14 -11.63 33.04
C ALA A 250 -11.20 -10.43 33.17
N THR A 251 -10.37 -10.46 34.22
CA THR A 251 -9.25 -9.55 34.43
C THR A 251 -8.01 -10.09 33.73
N VAL A 252 -7.30 -9.25 32.99
CA VAL A 252 -6.01 -9.58 32.37
C VAL A 252 -4.93 -8.67 32.94
N ARG A 253 -3.86 -9.28 33.44
CA ARG A 253 -2.73 -8.58 34.06
C ARG A 253 -1.42 -9.00 33.39
N ALA A 254 -0.53 -8.06 33.18
CA ALA A 254 0.81 -8.32 32.69
C ALA A 254 1.61 -9.14 33.72
N ALA A 255 2.17 -10.28 33.32
CA ALA A 255 3.03 -11.11 34.16
C ALA A 255 4.53 -10.78 33.96
N SER A 256 4.86 -10.15 32.83
CA SER A 256 6.16 -9.57 32.49
C SER A 256 5.97 -8.16 31.95
N GLU A 257 7.04 -7.50 31.48
CA GLU A 257 6.85 -6.42 30.51
C GLU A 257 6.14 -6.99 29.27
N VAL A 258 5.08 -6.32 28.83
CA VAL A 258 4.18 -6.80 27.76
C VAL A 258 4.00 -5.71 26.72
N GLN A 259 4.13 -6.08 25.46
CA GLN A 259 3.75 -5.23 24.32
C GLN A 259 2.57 -5.84 23.59
N VAL A 260 1.53 -5.03 23.39
CA VAL A 260 0.33 -5.41 22.64
C VAL A 260 0.04 -4.42 21.52
N TYR A 261 -0.73 -4.86 20.53
CA TYR A 261 -1.49 -3.96 19.67
C TYR A 261 -2.92 -3.85 20.18
N ARG A 262 -3.41 -2.62 20.34
CA ARG A 262 -4.80 -2.28 20.69
C ARG A 262 -5.56 -1.91 19.41
N LEU A 263 -6.74 -2.50 19.23
CA LEU A 263 -7.69 -2.20 18.16
C LEU A 263 -9.01 -1.71 18.78
N GLY A 264 -9.52 -0.57 18.33
CA GLY A 264 -10.77 -0.01 18.86
C GLY A 264 -12.01 -0.86 18.55
N CYS A 265 -13.03 -0.77 19.40
CA CYS A 265 -14.30 -1.50 19.25
C CYS A 265 -14.94 -1.28 17.87
N ALA A 266 -15.01 -0.04 17.38
CA ALA A 266 -15.64 0.27 16.10
C ALA A 266 -14.93 -0.41 14.91
N ASP A 267 -13.60 -0.34 14.85
CA ASP A 267 -12.81 -0.96 13.79
C ASP A 267 -12.89 -2.49 13.86
N PHE A 268 -12.83 -3.04 15.08
CA PHE A 268 -12.97 -4.48 15.32
C PHE A 268 -14.33 -5.00 14.84
N LEU A 269 -15.43 -4.38 15.30
CA LEU A 269 -16.78 -4.80 14.93
C LEU A 269 -17.02 -4.63 13.44
N SER A 270 -16.62 -3.50 12.84
CA SER A 270 -16.77 -3.26 11.40
C SER A 270 -16.13 -4.35 10.56
N ALA A 271 -14.99 -4.93 10.99
CA ALA A 271 -14.35 -6.01 10.28
C ALA A 271 -15.02 -7.37 10.49
N ILE A 272 -15.38 -7.71 11.73
CA ILE A 272 -15.94 -9.03 12.04
C ILE A 272 -17.39 -9.15 11.54
N THR A 273 -18.23 -8.15 11.78
CA THR A 273 -19.65 -8.20 11.37
C THR A 273 -19.82 -7.99 9.87
N GLY A 274 -18.84 -7.37 9.21
CA GLY A 274 -18.82 -7.18 7.76
C GLY A 274 -18.49 -8.43 6.95
N ASN A 275 -18.11 -9.55 7.60
CA ASN A 275 -17.70 -10.79 6.92
C ASN A 275 -18.25 -12.03 7.66
N ALA A 276 -19.17 -12.76 7.03
CA ALA A 276 -19.86 -13.90 7.66
C ALA A 276 -18.91 -15.01 8.16
N TYR A 277 -17.81 -15.27 7.45
CA TYR A 277 -16.80 -16.26 7.87
C TYR A 277 -16.01 -15.78 9.09
N SER A 278 -15.70 -14.49 9.15
CA SER A 278 -15.00 -13.88 10.28
C SER A 278 -15.91 -13.81 11.52
N ALA A 279 -17.19 -13.49 11.34
CA ALA A 279 -18.21 -13.57 12.39
C ALA A 279 -18.30 -14.98 12.99
N THR A 280 -18.44 -15.99 12.13
CA THR A 280 -18.51 -17.40 12.56
C THR A 280 -17.23 -17.84 13.29
N ALA A 281 -16.06 -17.44 12.79
CA ALA A 281 -14.78 -17.73 13.43
C ALA A 281 -14.64 -17.01 14.78
N GLY A 282 -15.10 -15.76 14.88
CA GLY A 282 -15.16 -15.00 16.12
C GLY A 282 -16.06 -15.66 17.16
N ASP A 283 -17.25 -16.08 16.76
CA ASP A 283 -18.19 -16.80 17.64
C ASP A 283 -17.59 -18.08 18.20
N ARG A 284 -16.93 -18.90 17.35
CA ARG A 284 -16.24 -20.10 17.81
C ARG A 284 -15.15 -19.81 18.84
N VAL A 285 -14.35 -18.76 18.63
CA VAL A 285 -13.31 -18.36 19.60
C VAL A 285 -13.93 -17.93 20.94
N VAL A 286 -15.05 -17.23 20.91
CA VAL A 286 -15.79 -16.83 22.12
C VAL A 286 -16.34 -18.05 22.84
N ASP A 287 -16.96 -18.98 22.11
CA ASP A 287 -17.60 -20.16 22.69
C ASP A 287 -16.56 -21.10 23.32
N GLU A 288 -15.42 -21.32 22.67
CA GLU A 288 -14.28 -22.08 23.22
C GLU A 288 -13.76 -21.48 24.53
N ARG A 289 -13.78 -20.14 24.65
CA ARG A 289 -13.30 -19.43 25.85
C ARG A 289 -14.31 -19.41 26.99
N ILE A 290 -15.60 -19.39 26.68
CA ILE A 290 -16.66 -19.44 27.69
C ILE A 290 -16.82 -20.86 28.26
N GLN A 291 -16.67 -21.90 27.42
CA GLN A 291 -16.88 -23.29 27.85
C GLN A 291 -15.68 -23.89 28.61
N GLY A 292 -14.47 -23.30 28.50
CA GLY A 292 -13.24 -23.85 29.06
C GLY A 292 -12.77 -25.12 28.30
N PRO A 293 -11.52 -25.59 28.50
CA PRO A 293 -11.06 -26.81 27.83
C PRO A 293 -11.95 -28.00 28.24
N PRO A 294 -12.26 -28.94 27.33
CA PRO A 294 -13.05 -30.11 27.67
C PRO A 294 -12.37 -30.88 28.81
N MET A 295 -13.13 -31.17 29.87
CA MET A 295 -12.68 -32.03 30.95
C MET A 295 -12.38 -33.41 30.37
N ILE A 296 -11.11 -33.75 30.25
CA ILE A 296 -10.69 -35.12 29.96
C ILE A 296 -11.01 -35.94 31.21
N THR A 297 -12.12 -36.67 31.19
CA THR A 297 -12.42 -37.68 32.21
C THR A 297 -11.36 -38.78 32.10
N PRO A 298 -10.56 -39.04 33.14
CA PRO A 298 -9.67 -40.21 33.11
C PRO A 298 -10.53 -41.47 33.12
N ALA A 299 -10.20 -42.40 32.22
CA ALA A 299 -10.71 -43.76 32.21
C ALA A 299 -10.13 -44.57 33.38
#